data_AF-A0A3C0E1X6-F1
#
_entry.id   AF-A0A3C0E1X6-F1
#
_cell.length_a   1.000
_cell.length_b   1.000
_cell.length_c   1.000
_cell.angle_alpha   90.00
_cell.angle_beta   90.00
_cell.angle_gamma   90.00
#
_symmetry.space_group_name_H-M   'P 1'
#
loop_
_entity.id
_entity.type
_entity.pdbx_description
1 polymer ?
#
loop_
_entity_poly.entity_id
_entity_poly.type
_entity_poly.pdbx_seq_one_letter_code
_entity_poly.pdbx_strand_id
1 'polypeptide(L)' 'MKERIVVEYREVGKIAGLLGCSREMVSHSLAFRKNSKLARSIRKLAIERGGTKVGGNPEKKESDEK' A
#
# COMPACT_ATOMS: atom_id res chain seq x y z
N MET A 1 7.54 13.95 -7.27
CA MET A 1 6.64 12.79 -7.54
C MET A 1 5.67 12.64 -6.38
N LYS A 2 4.39 12.32 -6.66
CA LYS A 2 3.40 12.08 -5.59
C LYS A 2 3.69 10.75 -4.89
N GLU A 3 3.53 10.71 -3.57
CA GLU A 3 3.66 9.48 -2.76
C GLU A 3 2.69 8.40 -3.25
N ARG A 4 3.21 7.19 -3.48
CA ARG A 4 2.41 6.00 -3.78
C ARG A 4 3.11 4.74 -3.30
N ILE A 5 2.35 3.70 -3.04
CA ILE A 5 2.88 2.35 -2.79
C ILE A 5 2.71 1.56 -4.08
N VAL A 6 3.80 1.00 -4.58
CA VAL A 6 3.84 0.12 -5.73
C VAL A 6 3.85 -1.31 -5.21
N VAL A 7 2.93 -2.13 -5.70
CA VAL A 7 2.83 -3.56 -5.41
C VAL A 7 2.73 -4.32 -6.72
N GLU A 8 3.04 -5.61 -6.70
CA GLU A 8 2.82 -6.48 -7.85
C GLU A 8 1.33 -6.51 -8.21
N TYR A 9 1.02 -6.57 -9.52
CA TYR A 9 -0.36 -6.57 -10.02
C TYR A 9 -1.22 -7.69 -9.39
N ARG A 10 -0.62 -8.88 -9.19
CA ARG A 10 -1.29 -10.03 -8.56
C ARG A 10 -1.63 -9.77 -7.10
N GLU A 11 -0.78 -9.03 -6.38
CA GLU A 11 -1.02 -8.69 -4.97
C GLU A 11 -2.19 -7.73 -4.78
N VAL A 12 -2.42 -6.81 -5.72
CA VAL A 12 -3.62 -5.94 -5.69
C VAL A 12 -4.90 -6.77 -5.62
N GLY A 13 -4.98 -7.83 -6.44
CA GLY A 13 -6.12 -8.74 -6.45
C GLY A 13 -6.28 -9.56 -5.17
N LYS A 14 -5.17 -10.04 -4.60
CA LYS A 14 -5.20 -10.81 -3.34
C LYS A 14 -5.57 -9.94 -2.13
N ILE A 15 -5.01 -8.72 -2.05
CA ILE A 15 -5.33 -7.73 -0.99
C ILE A 15 -6.80 -7.34 -1.06
N ALA A 16 -7.32 -7.10 -2.27
CA ALA A 16 -8.73 -6.84 -2.51
C ALA A 16 -9.62 -7.99 -2.02
N GLY A 17 -9.29 -9.23 -2.39
CA GLY A 17 -10.04 -10.42 -1.97
C GLY A 17 -10.03 -10.65 -0.46
N LEU A 18 -8.87 -10.48 0.20
CA LEU A 18 -8.74 -10.69 1.65
C LEU A 18 -9.45 -9.64 2.50
N LEU A 19 -9.45 -8.39 2.05
CA LEU A 19 -10.11 -7.30 2.76
C LEU A 19 -11.57 -7.12 2.31
N GLY A 20 -12.06 -7.92 1.36
CA GLY A 20 -13.42 -7.81 0.81
C GLY A 20 -13.67 -6.46 0.13
N CYS A 21 -12.66 -5.92 -0.57
CA CYS A 21 -12.69 -4.57 -1.13
C CYS A 21 -12.49 -4.55 -2.65
N SER A 22 -13.00 -3.52 -3.32
CA SER A 22 -12.77 -3.33 -4.75
C SER A 22 -11.31 -3.00 -5.05
N ARG A 23 -10.80 -3.46 -6.20
CA ARG A 23 -9.43 -3.14 -6.67
C ARG A 23 -9.18 -1.63 -6.80
N GLU A 24 -10.20 -0.86 -7.17
CA GLU A 24 -10.13 0.61 -7.19
C GLU A 24 -9.87 1.20 -5.81
N MET A 25 -10.49 0.63 -4.78
CA MET A 25 -10.28 1.03 -3.38
C MET A 25 -8.83 0.80 -2.97
N VAL A 26 -8.25 -0.33 -3.40
CA VAL A 26 -6.83 -0.64 -3.20
C VAL A 26 -5.96 0.37 -3.94
N SER A 27 -6.20 0.63 -5.22
CA SER A 27 -5.43 1.59 -6.03
C SER A 27 -5.46 3.01 -5.46
N HIS A 28 -6.64 3.50 -5.04
CA HIS A 28 -6.77 4.79 -4.39
C HIS A 28 -6.07 4.86 -3.03
N SER A 29 -6.06 3.76 -2.28
CA SER A 29 -5.38 3.67 -0.99
C SER A 29 -3.86 3.67 -1.16
N LEU A 30 -3.34 2.92 -2.14
CA LEU A 30 -1.92 2.85 -2.50
C LEU A 30 -1.41 4.21 -2.99
N ALA A 31 -2.22 4.96 -3.74
CA ALA A 31 -1.89 6.31 -4.22
C ALA A 31 -2.13 7.42 -3.17
N PHE A 32 -2.33 7.07 -1.89
CA PHE A 32 -2.62 8.02 -0.80
C PHE A 32 -3.80 8.97 -1.07
N ARG A 33 -4.72 8.63 -1.98
CA ARG A 33 -5.91 9.45 -2.27
C ARG A 33 -7.00 9.31 -1.21
N LYS A 34 -6.96 8.22 -0.41
CA LYS A 34 -7.92 7.95 0.68
C LYS A 34 -7.22 7.66 2.00
N ASN A 35 -7.78 8.19 3.08
CA ASN A 35 -7.27 8.08 4.46
C ASN A 35 -8.22 7.37 5.44
N SER A 36 -9.16 6.57 4.93
CA SER A 36 -10.02 5.75 5.77
C SER A 36 -9.22 4.71 6.58
N LYS A 37 -9.80 4.19 7.67
CA LYS A 37 -9.19 3.09 8.46
C LYS A 37 -8.81 1.91 7.56
N LEU A 38 -9.71 1.55 6.65
CA LEU A 38 -9.49 0.51 5.64
C LEU A 38 -8.31 0.84 4.71
N ALA A 39 -8.21 2.08 4.21
CA ALA A 39 -7.09 2.49 3.37
C ALA A 39 -5.74 2.45 4.11
N ARG A 40 -5.71 2.67 5.42
CA ARG A 40 -4.51 2.51 6.25
C ARG A 40 -4.14 1.02 6.40
N SER A 41 -5.13 0.15 6.61
CA SER A 41 -4.92 -1.31 6.65
C SER A 41 -4.42 -1.85 5.31
N ILE A 42 -4.98 -1.41 4.18
CA ILE A 42 -4.49 -1.75 2.84
C ILE A 42 -3.02 -1.35 2.68
N ARG A 43 -2.65 -0.13 3.08
CA ARG A 43 -1.26 0.33 2.97
C ARG A 43 -0.30 -0.49 3.82
N LYS A 44 -0.70 -0.83 5.05
CA LYS A 44 0.10 -1.68 5.94
C LYS A 44 0.30 -3.07 5.32
N LEU A 45 -0.79 -3.71 4.88
CA LEU A 45 -0.75 -5.03 4.25
C LEU A 45 0.04 -5.02 2.94
N ALA A 46 -0.09 -3.97 2.14
CA ALA A 46 0.66 -3.80 0.91
C ALA A 46 2.17 -3.77 1.17
N ILE A 47 2.63 -3.07 2.22
CA ILE A 47 4.04 -3.03 2.61
C ILE A 47 4.51 -4.40 3.13
N GLU A 48 3.72 -5.04 4.01
CA GLU A 48 4.04 -6.40 4.53
C GLU A 48 4.16 -7.45 3.43
N ARG A 49 3.47 -7.26 2.30
CA ARG A 49 3.52 -8.14 1.13
C ARG A 49 4.58 -7.77 0.08
N GLY A 50 5.52 -6.91 0.42
CA GLY A 50 6.61 -6.51 -0.48
C GLY A 50 6.31 -5.25 -1.30
N GLY A 51 5.32 -4.45 -0.90
CA GLY A 51 5.02 -3.18 -1.54
C GLY A 51 6.08 -2.12 -1.25
N THR A 52 6.58 -1.48 -2.30
CA THR A 52 7.59 -0.41 -2.20
C THR A 52 6.90 0.95 -2.20
N LYS A 53 7.18 1.77 -1.18
CA LYS A 53 6.76 3.18 -1.20
C LYS A 53 7.67 3.97 -2.14
N VAL A 54 7.08 4.57 -3.18
CA VAL A 54 7.75 5.35 -4.21
C VAL A 54 7.19 6.77 -4.24
N GLY A 55 8.07 7.76 -4.21
CA GLY A 55 7.70 9.18 -4.08
C GLY A 55 7.44 9.57 -2.63
N GLY A 56 7.53 10.88 -2.37
CA GLY A 56 7.71 11.43 -1.01
C GLY A 56 9.20 11.52 -0.66
N ASN A 57 9.60 12.60 -0.01
CA ASN A 57 10.97 12.73 0.50
C ASN A 57 11.28 11.50 1.39
N PRO A 58 12.45 10.86 1.25
CA PRO A 58 12.76 9.63 1.96
C PRO A 58 13.08 9.93 3.43
N GLU A 59 12.07 10.22 4.23
CA GLU A 59 12.22 10.14 5.67
C GLU A 59 12.02 8.69 6.11
N LYS A 60 13.17 8.01 6.16
CA LYS A 60 13.55 6.84 6.95
C LYS A 60 12.43 5.84 7.30
N LYS A 61 12.59 4.61 6.81
CA LYS A 61 12.35 3.44 7.65
C LYS A 61 13.61 2.59 7.67
N GLU A 62 14.27 2.75 8.80
CA GLU A 62 15.23 1.87 9.45
C GLU A 62 14.93 0.40 9.16
N SER A 63 15.96 -0.28 8.69
CA SER A 63 16.05 -1.72 8.57
C SER A 63 15.96 -2.33 9.96
N ASP A 64 14.83 -2.94 10.30
CA ASP A 64 14.77 -3.91 11.40
C ASP A 64 15.42 -5.21 10.88
N GLU A 65 16.75 -5.25 10.92
CA GLU A 65 17.54 -6.48 10.79
C GLU A 65 17.95 -6.91 12.20
N LYS A 66 17.19 -7.90 12.70
CA LYS A 66 17.54 -9.04 13.56
C LYS A 66 18.57 -8.90 14.69
#